data_AF-A0A3P7IE05-F1
#
_entry.id   AF-A0A3P7IE05-F1
#
_cell.length_a   1.000
_cell.length_b   1.000
_cell.length_c   1.000
_cell.angle_alpha   90.00
_cell.angle_beta   90.00
_cell.angle_gamma   90.00
#
_symmetry.space_group_name_H-M   'P 1'
#
loop_
_entity.id
_entity.type
_entity.pdbx_description
1 polymer ?
#
loop_
_entity_poly.entity_id
_entity_poly.type
_entity_poly.pdbx_seq_one_letter_code
_entity_poly.pdbx_strand_id
1 'polypeptide(L)'
;MNEITKKEVFRIESDVSSRISTAQVIISLSSAVRQLIDNSLDASAQCIEIRVKNNGFESVEVIDDGTGIDEESFQSLCEFQ
;
A
#
# COMPACT_ATOMS: atom_id res chain seq x y z
N MET A 1 -29.94 22.02 32.55
CA MET A 1 -29.50 22.63 31.28
C MET A 1 -28.01 22.35 31.17
N ASN A 2 -27.59 21.27 30.50
CA ASN A 2 -26.17 20.92 30.41
C ASN A 2 -25.59 21.58 29.16
N GLU A 3 -24.65 22.49 29.37
CA GLU A 3 -23.88 23.13 28.31
C GLU A 3 -23.07 22.07 27.56
N ILE A 4 -23.39 21.86 26.28
CA ILE A 4 -22.58 21.03 25.39
C ILE A 4 -21.32 21.84 25.07
N THR A 5 -20.21 21.47 25.70
CA THR A 5 -18.91 22.12 25.49
C THR A 5 -18.46 21.85 24.05
N LYS A 6 -18.38 22.90 23.24
CA LYS A 6 -17.99 22.81 21.82
C LYS A 6 -16.49 22.46 21.76
N LYS A 7 -16.15 21.21 21.44
CA LYS A 7 -14.76 20.82 21.18
C LYS A 7 -14.28 21.45 19.88
N GLU A 8 -13.17 22.17 19.93
CA GLU A 8 -12.51 22.69 18.73
C GLU A 8 -11.80 21.56 17.98
N VAL A 9 -11.90 21.60 16.65
CA VAL A 9 -11.27 20.64 15.74
C VAL A 9 -10.03 21.29 15.17
N PHE A 10 -8.87 20.66 15.36
CA PHE A 10 -7.60 21.12 14.82
C PHE A 10 -7.14 20.22 13.69
N ARG A 11 -6.56 20.82 12.65
CA ARG A 11 -5.88 20.07 11.58
C ARG A 11 -4.64 19.42 12.16
N ILE A 12 -4.44 18.14 11.87
CA ILE A 12 -3.25 17.40 12.26
C ILE A 12 -2.10 17.79 11.31
N GLU A 13 -0.89 17.87 11.84
CA GLU A 13 0.34 18.06 11.05
C GLU A 13 0.45 17.02 9.92
N SER A 14 1.02 17.44 8.78
CA SER A 14 1.03 16.63 7.55
C SER A 14 1.78 15.31 7.71
N ASP A 15 2.87 15.29 8.46
CA ASP A 15 3.65 14.10 8.76
C ASP A 15 2.85 13.07 9.57
N VAL A 16 2.09 13.53 10.58
CA VAL A 16 1.23 12.68 11.40
C VAL A 16 0.03 12.20 10.57
N SER A 17 -0.56 13.06 9.74
CA SER A 17 -1.64 12.67 8.82
C SER A 17 -1.18 11.58 7.86
N SER A 18 -0.02 11.75 7.21
CA SER A 18 0.54 10.74 6.31
C SER A 18 0.82 9.44 7.05
N ARG A 19 1.40 9.47 8.25
CA ARG A 19 1.65 8.27 9.06
C ARG A 19 0.37 7.53 9.45
N ILE A 20 -0.72 8.25 9.76
CA ILE A 20 -2.02 7.64 10.07
C ILE A 20 -2.61 6.98 8.82
N SER A 21 -2.57 7.66 7.66
CA SER A 21 -3.04 7.09 6.39
C SER A 21 -2.25 5.84 5.99
N THR A 22 -0.92 5.86 6.13
CA THR A 22 -0.07 4.70 5.83
C THR A 22 -0.36 3.51 6.75
N ALA A 23 -0.64 3.75 8.03
CA ALA A 23 -0.91 2.70 9.01
C ALA A 23 -2.24 1.96 8.80
N GLN A 24 -3.12 2.43 7.90
CA GLN A 24 -4.41 1.79 7.62
C GLN A 24 -4.44 1.02 6.29
N VAL A 25 -3.47 1.21 5.40
CA VAL A 25 -3.52 0.68 4.02
C VAL A 25 -2.88 -0.71 3.90
N ILE A 26 -1.81 -1.01 4.65
CA ILE A 26 -1.22 -2.36 4.71
C ILE A 26 -0.98 -2.74 6.18
N ILE A 27 -1.97 -3.42 6.76
CA ILE A 27 -1.98 -3.86 8.16
C ILE A 27 -1.45 -5.28 8.35
N SER A 28 -1.13 -5.99 7.26
CA SER A 28 -0.53 -7.32 7.31
C SER A 28 0.30 -7.63 6.07
N LEU A 29 1.27 -8.55 6.22
CA LEU A 29 2.03 -9.09 5.09
C LEU A 29 1.09 -9.68 4.01
N SER A 30 0.04 -10.37 4.44
CA SER A 30 -0.97 -10.92 3.52
C SER A 30 -1.69 -9.84 2.71
N SER A 31 -1.94 -8.66 3.29
CA SER A 31 -2.56 -7.53 2.58
C SER A 31 -1.60 -6.94 1.55
N ALA A 32 -0.31 -6.86 1.88
CA ALA A 32 0.73 -6.43 0.95
C ALA A 32 0.84 -7.37 -0.26
N VAL A 33 0.91 -8.68 0.02
CA VAL A 33 0.96 -9.73 -1.01
C VAL A 33 -0.28 -9.67 -1.90
N ARG A 34 -1.48 -9.52 -1.31
CA ARG A 34 -2.72 -9.37 -2.06
C ARG A 34 -2.66 -8.19 -3.03
N GLN A 35 -2.17 -7.04 -2.60
CA GLN A 35 -2.09 -5.85 -3.45
C GLN A 35 -1.11 -6.04 -4.62
N LEU A 36 0.02 -6.72 -4.38
CA LEU A 36 0.97 -7.04 -5.45
C LEU A 36 0.35 -8.02 -6.46
N ILE A 37 -0.39 -9.03 -6.00
CA ILE A 37 -1.12 -9.96 -6.87
C ILE A 37 -2.18 -9.21 -7.69
N ASP A 38 -2.96 -8.31 -7.07
CA ASP A 38 -3.96 -7.50 -7.78
C ASP A 38 -3.29 -6.69 -8.90
N ASN A 39 -2.13 -6.08 -8.64
CA ASN A 39 -1.37 -5.35 -9.65
C ASN A 39 -0.93 -6.26 -10.81
N SER A 40 -0.46 -7.48 -10.53
CA SER A 40 -0.09 -8.46 -11.57
C SER A 40 -1.31 -8.89 -12.41
N LEU A 41 -2.48 -9.04 -11.78
CA LEU A 41 -3.73 -9.35 -12.48
C LEU A 41 -4.20 -8.20 -13.37
N ASP A 42 -4.11 -6.96 -12.89
CA ASP A 42 -4.41 -5.77 -13.69
C ASP A 42 -3.46 -5.65 -14.89
N ALA A 43 -2.20 -6.08 -14.72
CA ALA A 43 -1.22 -6.23 -15.81
C ALA A 43 -1.44 -7.45 -16.72
N SER A 44 -2.57 -8.16 -16.56
CA SER A 44 -2.96 -9.32 -17.38
C SER A 44 -1.97 -10.49 -17.37
N ALA A 45 -1.20 -10.66 -16.29
CA ALA A 45 -0.26 -11.76 -16.13
C ALA A 45 -0.95 -13.14 -16.25
N GLN A 46 -0.27 -14.09 -16.89
CA GLN A 46 -0.69 -15.49 -16.99
C GLN A 46 -0.01 -16.36 -15.93
N CYS A 47 1.20 -15.96 -15.51
CA CYS A 47 1.99 -16.60 -14.50
C CYS A 47 2.34 -15.59 -13.40
N ILE A 48 2.06 -15.93 -12.15
CA ILE A 48 2.44 -15.15 -10.98
C ILE A 48 3.17 -16.08 -10.02
N GLU A 49 4.46 -15.85 -9.81
CA GLU A 49 5.30 -16.58 -8.87
C GLU A 49 5.46 -15.77 -7.58
N ILE A 50 5.22 -16.43 -6.43
CA ILE A 50 5.37 -15.82 -5.11
C ILE A 50 6.48 -16.56 -4.37
N ARG A 51 7.55 -15.82 -4.01
CA ARG A 51 8.65 -16.34 -3.19
C ARG A 51 8.63 -15.69 -1.83
N VAL A 52 8.80 -16.51 -0.80
CA VAL A 52 8.76 -16.08 0.59
C VAL A 52 9.98 -16.63 1.31
N LYS A 53 10.75 -15.74 1.96
CA LYS A 53 11.91 -16.14 2.76
C LYS A 53 11.66 -15.86 4.23
N ASN A 54 11.99 -16.85 5.08
CA ASN A 54 11.76 -16.80 6.51
C ASN A 54 10.30 -16.40 6.87
N ASN A 55 9.31 -17.09 6.29
CA ASN A 55 7.89 -16.77 6.45
C ASN A 55 7.51 -15.31 6.12
N GLY A 56 8.33 -14.62 5.31
CA GLY A 56 8.11 -13.25 4.87
C GLY A 56 8.67 -12.20 5.81
N PHE A 57 9.33 -12.60 6.90
CA PHE A 57 10.06 -11.67 7.77
C PHE A 57 11.34 -11.15 7.13
N GLU A 58 11.95 -11.92 6.21
CA GLU A 58 13.14 -11.48 5.49
C GLU A 58 12.78 -10.85 4.14
N SER A 59 12.01 -11.57 3.31
CA SER A 59 11.55 -11.02 2.03
C SER A 59 10.28 -11.71 1.53
N VAL A 60 9.56 -10.96 0.70
CA VAL A 60 8.49 -11.46 -0.18
C VAL A 60 8.75 -10.88 -1.55
N GLU A 61 8.72 -11.73 -2.58
CA GLU A 61 8.86 -11.35 -3.98
C GLU A 61 7.63 -11.85 -4.73
N VAL A 62 7.02 -10.97 -5.53
CA VAL A 62 5.95 -11.30 -6.48
C VAL A 62 6.49 -11.01 -7.87
N ILE A 63 6.54 -12.04 -8.70
CA ILE A 63 7.14 -12.00 -10.04
C ILE A 63 6.03 -12.38 -11.01
N ASP A 64 5.76 -11.53 -11.99
CA ASP A 64 4.74 -11.80 -13.00
C ASP A 64 5.27 -11.64 -14.43
N ASP A 65 4.52 -12.17 -15.38
CA ASP A 65 4.75 -12.03 -16.83
C ASP A 65 3.74 -11.07 -17.49
N GLY A 66 3.23 -10.10 -16.73
CA GLY A 66 2.26 -9.12 -17.19
C GLY A 66 2.87 -8.08 -18.15
N THR A 67 2.08 -7.06 -18.45
CA THR A 67 2.45 -6.00 -19.41
C THR A 67 3.62 -5.12 -18.95
N GLY A 68 4.01 -5.21 -17.68
CA GLY A 68 5.03 -4.36 -17.08
C GLY A 68 4.54 -2.91 -16.86
N ILE A 69 5.50 -2.04 -16.54
CA ILE A 69 5.27 -0.62 -16.25
C ILE A 69 6.10 0.19 -17.25
N ASP A 70 5.51 1.23 -17.82
CA ASP A 70 6.21 2.16 -18.71
C ASP A 70 7.28 2.96 -17.95
N GLU A 71 8.47 3.12 -18.55
CA GLU A 71 9.60 3.82 -17.94
C GLU A 71 9.25 5.27 -17.54
N GLU A 72 8.36 5.93 -18.29
CA GLU A 72 7.91 7.29 -17.98
C GLU A 72 7.14 7.37 -16.66
N SER A 73 6.54 6.25 -16.22
CA SER A 73 5.74 6.17 -15.00
C SER A 73 6.56 5.80 -13.75
N PHE A 74 7.86 5.47 -13.88
CA PHE A 74 8.66 5.00 -12.77
C PHE A 74 8.77 6.01 -11.63
N GLN A 75 8.82 7.30 -11.96
CA GLN A 75 8.96 8.36 -10.95
C GLN A 75 7.71 8.51 -10.06
N SER A 76 6.53 8.30 -10.62
CA SER A 76 5.24 8.50 -9.93
C SER A 76 4.64 7.24 -9.33
N LEU A 77 5.21 6.06 -9.64
CA LEU A 77 4.64 4.75 -9.29
C LEU A 77 4.39 4.57 -7.79
N CYS A 78 5.27 5.11 -6.95
CA CYS A 78 5.25 4.97 -5.49
C CYS A 78 5.04 6.30 -4.76
N GLU A 79 4.59 7.35 -5.46
CA GLU A 79 4.29 8.63 -4.82
C GLU A 79 3.01 8.52 -3.97
N PHE A 80 3.01 9.16 -2.80
CA PHE A 80 1.82 9.26 -1.97
C PHE A 80 0.80 10.17 -2.66
N GLN A 81 -0.35 9.61 -3.06
CA GLN A 81 -1.54 10.38 -3.43
C GLN A 81 -2.28 10.90 -2.20
#